data_AF-A0A945CLI8-F1
#
_entry.id   AF-A0A945CLI8-F1
#
_cell.length_a   1.000
_cell.length_b   1.000
_cell.length_c   1.000
_cell.angle_alpha   90.00
_cell.angle_beta   90.00
_cell.angle_gamma   90.00
#
_symmetry.space_group_name_H-M   'P 1'
#
loop_
_entity.id
_entity.type
_entity.pdbx_description
1 polymer ?
#
loop_
_entity_poly.entity_id
_entity_poly.type
_entity_poly.pdbx_seq_one_letter_code
_entity_poly.pdbx_strand_id
1 'polypeptide(L)'
;MMKDTYAHYSQLRQELSRWLDQSVMMDGPGPNHGGEDEANYALTWFPHYLVTGNEKIVERFKTLLDDLEIWVDLECFHGYEAEAEAHHGTEPFLLFLPRYLSMFPKDELARVLLEDAAHHIGNWVEEVPDWYDYERDVFRSYQIGTKVVGEEARFACEVAEHFRFIHIALAAHRALEDEKYAEWALRYGRKRAERILAVDGPMPVLWDQEGNGLLTASLQTLEQINMAASSHHVVGDPLAGIENLLASGAIYALGDLFLLSRDSVFQEAAKRMVTPLIDELLDP
;
A
#
# COMPACT_ATOMS: atom_id res chain seq x y z
N MET A 1 17.24 -2.50 36.21
CA MET A 1 16.39 -2.97 35.09
C MET A 1 15.48 -1.84 34.56
N MET A 2 14.38 -1.45 35.21
CA MET A 2 13.49 -0.41 34.67
C MET A 2 14.14 0.98 34.50
N LYS A 3 15.04 1.38 35.41
CA LYS A 3 15.83 2.63 35.27
C LYS A 3 16.80 2.58 34.08
N ASP A 4 17.40 1.41 33.84
CA ASP A 4 18.35 1.21 32.75
C ASP A 4 17.63 1.17 31.40
N THR A 5 16.46 0.51 31.34
CA THR A 5 15.57 0.53 30.18
C THR A 5 15.10 1.94 29.84
N TYR A 6 14.70 2.72 30.85
CA TYR A 6 14.27 4.11 30.63
C TYR A 6 15.42 5.01 30.15
N ALA A 7 16.63 4.83 30.68
CA ALA A 7 17.81 5.57 30.24
C ALA A 7 18.14 5.23 28.77
N HIS A 8 18.11 3.94 28.41
CA HIS A 8 18.36 3.49 27.04
C HIS A 8 17.31 4.02 26.07
N TYR A 9 16.02 3.89 26.41
CA TYR A 9 14.93 4.48 25.64
C TYR A 9 15.10 6.00 25.45
N SER A 10 15.46 6.72 26.52
CA SER A 10 15.66 8.18 26.45
C SER A 10 16.82 8.56 25.52
N GLN A 11 17.90 7.77 25.52
CA GLN A 11 19.03 7.96 24.62
C GLN A 11 18.64 7.69 23.17
N LEU A 12 18.00 6.54 22.88
CA LEU A 12 17.53 6.20 21.54
C LEU A 12 16.61 7.28 20.96
N ARG A 13 15.70 7.80 21.79
CA ARG A 13 14.82 8.91 21.40
C ARG A 13 15.59 10.17 20.99
N GLN A 14 16.65 10.52 21.73
CA GLN A 14 17.50 11.67 21.40
C GLN A 14 18.35 11.43 20.15
N GLU A 15 18.83 10.21 19.95
CA GLU A 15 19.53 9.79 18.73
C GLU A 15 18.62 9.90 17.51
N LEU A 16 17.39 9.39 17.61
CA LEU A 16 16.41 9.48 16.53
C LEU A 16 16.06 10.95 16.22
N SER A 17 15.81 11.80 17.23
CA SER A 17 15.61 13.23 16.99
C SER A 17 16.78 13.90 16.26
N ARG A 18 18.03 13.59 16.64
CA ARG A 18 19.21 14.15 15.97
C ARG A 18 19.35 13.65 14.54
N TRP A 19 19.07 12.37 14.31
CA TRP A 19 19.10 11.79 12.98
C TRP A 19 18.06 12.46 12.07
N LEU A 20 16.83 12.65 12.56
CA LEU A 20 15.78 13.35 11.81
C LEU A 20 16.16 14.80 11.46
N ASP A 21 16.67 15.56 12.44
CA ASP A 21 17.15 16.92 12.21
C ASP A 21 18.26 16.92 11.13
N GLN A 22 19.17 15.94 11.17
CA GLN A 22 20.22 15.79 10.17
C GLN A 22 19.65 15.44 8.78
N SER A 23 18.68 14.53 8.72
CA SER A 23 18.06 14.12 7.46
C SER A 23 17.41 15.29 6.76
N VAL A 24 16.63 16.12 7.46
CA VAL A 24 16.02 17.34 6.90
C VAL A 24 17.06 18.25 6.24
N MET A 25 18.25 18.38 6.81
CA MET A 25 19.29 19.26 6.27
C MET A 25 20.01 18.68 5.05
N MET A 26 20.04 17.35 4.93
CA MET A 26 20.71 16.64 3.85
C MET A 26 19.77 16.39 2.66
N ASP A 27 18.48 16.36 2.93
CA ASP A 27 17.41 16.04 2.00
C ASP A 27 16.90 17.33 1.33
N GLY A 28 17.62 17.77 0.31
CA GLY A 28 17.20 18.87 -0.56
C GLY A 28 16.34 18.35 -1.71
N PRO A 29 15.44 19.17 -2.28
CA PRO A 29 14.55 18.73 -3.33
C PRO A 29 15.36 18.21 -4.53
N GLY A 30 15.01 17.00 -4.98
CA GLY A 30 15.53 16.42 -6.22
C GLY A 30 15.10 17.20 -7.46
N PRO A 31 15.46 16.72 -8.67
CA PRO A 31 15.08 17.37 -9.93
C PRO A 31 13.56 17.50 -10.13
N ASN A 32 12.77 16.61 -9.51
CA ASN A 32 11.31 16.62 -9.56
C ASN A 32 10.69 17.36 -8.36
N HIS A 33 11.44 18.29 -7.75
CA HIS A 33 11.09 18.97 -6.50
C HIS A 33 10.99 18.08 -5.24
N GLY A 34 11.12 16.76 -5.38
CA GLY A 34 10.93 15.81 -4.29
C GLY A 34 9.45 15.64 -3.96
N GLY A 35 9.15 14.84 -2.94
CA GLY A 35 7.80 14.69 -2.40
C GLY A 35 7.23 13.28 -2.51
N GLU A 36 7.62 12.51 -3.53
CA GLU A 36 7.24 11.10 -3.66
C GLU A 36 8.05 10.21 -2.68
N ASP A 37 9.35 10.10 -2.93
CA ASP A 37 10.30 9.30 -2.13
C ASP A 37 10.50 9.87 -0.72
N GLU A 38 10.58 11.19 -0.59
CA GLU A 38 10.81 11.86 0.68
C GLU A 38 9.63 11.70 1.64
N ALA A 39 8.40 11.65 1.10
CA ALA A 39 7.21 11.33 1.89
C ALA A 39 7.21 9.87 2.38
N ASN A 40 7.75 8.94 1.60
CA ASN A 40 7.92 7.55 2.00
C ASN A 40 8.99 7.40 3.11
N TYR A 41 10.09 8.15 3.03
CA TYR A 41 11.10 8.16 4.09
C TYR A 41 10.56 8.69 5.43
N ALA A 42 9.61 9.64 5.36
CA ALA A 42 8.98 10.24 6.53
C ALA A 42 8.11 9.28 7.36
N LEU A 43 7.88 8.04 6.89
CA LEU A 43 7.14 7.02 7.63
C LEU A 43 7.70 6.75 9.03
N THR A 44 9.03 6.84 9.20
CA THR A 44 9.67 6.64 10.52
C THR A 44 9.41 7.80 11.49
N TRP A 45 8.93 8.93 11.00
CA TRP A 45 8.77 10.16 11.79
C TRP A 45 7.41 10.21 12.48
N PHE A 46 6.38 9.56 11.91
CA PHE A 46 5.06 9.43 12.51
C PHE A 46 5.09 8.81 13.92
N PRO A 47 5.64 7.60 14.12
CA PRO A 47 5.71 7.03 15.46
C PRO A 47 6.60 7.85 16.40
N HIS A 48 7.68 8.47 15.90
CA HIS A 48 8.51 9.36 16.71
C HIS A 48 7.75 10.61 17.17
N TYR A 49 6.94 11.21 16.30
CA TYR A 49 6.05 12.31 16.68
C TYR A 49 5.03 11.88 17.72
N LEU A 50 4.34 10.74 17.54
CA LEU A 50 3.36 10.23 18.50
C LEU A 50 3.96 10.01 19.90
N VAL A 51 5.26 9.69 19.97
CA VAL A 51 5.99 9.49 21.22
C VAL A 51 6.54 10.78 21.82
N THR A 52 6.93 11.76 20.99
CA THR A 52 7.68 12.95 21.43
C THR A 52 6.90 14.25 21.44
N GLY A 53 5.85 14.37 20.62
CA GLY A 53 5.13 15.62 20.37
C GLY A 53 6.01 16.72 19.75
N ASN A 54 7.10 16.38 19.07
CA ASN A 54 8.02 17.37 18.49
C ASN A 54 7.35 18.14 17.34
N GLU A 55 7.01 19.41 17.59
CA GLU A 55 6.32 20.29 16.63
C GLU A 55 7.10 20.51 15.33
N LYS A 56 8.44 20.40 15.34
CA LYS A 56 9.24 20.47 14.11
C LYS A 56 8.90 19.38 13.09
N ILE A 57 8.45 18.22 13.58
CA ILE A 57 8.01 17.12 12.70
C ILE A 57 6.71 17.50 12.00
N VAL A 58 5.82 18.23 12.69
CA VAL A 58 4.59 18.76 12.08
C VAL A 58 4.91 19.77 10.99
N GLU A 59 5.86 20.68 11.24
CA GLU A 59 6.32 21.64 10.23
C GLU A 59 6.85 20.92 8.99
N ARG A 60 7.69 19.88 9.17
CA ARG A 60 8.21 19.11 8.03
C ARG A 60 7.15 18.25 7.35
N PHE A 61 6.17 17.68 8.07
CA PHE A 61 5.05 17.02 7.40
C PHE A 61 4.27 17.96 6.50
N LYS A 62 4.10 19.23 6.87
CA LYS A 62 3.46 20.22 6.00
C LYS A 62 4.31 20.52 4.78
N THR A 63 5.62 20.72 4.95
CA THR A 63 6.52 20.90 3.80
C THR A 63 6.50 19.70 2.86
N LEU A 64 6.49 18.47 3.38
CA LEU A 64 6.40 17.27 2.55
C LEU A 64 5.05 17.15 1.82
N LEU A 65 3.96 17.62 2.41
CA LEU A 65 2.67 17.69 1.74
C LEU A 65 2.70 18.71 0.59
N ASP A 66 3.30 19.89 0.81
CA ASP A 66 3.47 20.91 -0.22
C ASP A 66 4.38 20.40 -1.35
N ASP A 67 5.47 19.70 -1.02
CA ASP A 67 6.39 19.09 -1.99
C ASP A 67 5.67 18.01 -2.82
N LEU A 68 4.86 17.15 -2.16
CA LEU A 68 4.05 16.13 -2.83
C LEU A 68 3.00 16.75 -3.77
N GLU A 69 2.32 17.83 -3.37
CA GLU A 69 1.39 18.56 -4.24
C GLU A 69 2.09 19.03 -5.53
N ILE A 70 3.27 19.64 -5.40
CA ILE A 70 4.07 20.10 -6.54
C ILE A 70 4.45 18.93 -7.45
N TRP A 71 4.87 17.79 -6.88
CA TRP A 71 5.18 16.60 -7.67
C TRP A 71 3.95 16.08 -8.42
N VAL A 72 2.79 15.98 -7.76
CA VAL A 72 1.53 15.57 -8.40
C VAL A 72 1.18 16.51 -9.55
N ASP A 73 1.31 17.82 -9.37
CA ASP A 73 1.02 18.80 -10.42
C ASP A 73 1.97 18.70 -11.63
N LEU A 74 3.21 18.27 -11.42
CA LEU A 74 4.24 18.21 -12.47
C LEU A 74 4.26 16.87 -13.22
N GLU A 75 4.16 15.76 -12.49
CA GLU A 75 4.43 14.41 -13.00
C GLU A 75 3.15 13.58 -13.20
N CYS A 76 2.07 13.93 -12.50
CA CYS A 76 0.83 13.17 -12.53
C CYS A 76 -0.24 13.78 -13.45
N PHE A 77 -1.19 12.93 -13.84
CA PHE A 77 -2.45 13.31 -14.46
C PHE A 77 -3.56 12.64 -13.66
N HIS A 78 -4.39 13.39 -12.95
CA HIS A 78 -5.35 12.85 -11.97
C HIS A 78 -4.68 11.97 -10.89
N GLY A 79 -3.79 12.51 -10.08
CA GLY A 79 -3.25 11.79 -8.91
C GLY A 79 -2.33 10.59 -9.19
N TYR A 80 -2.05 10.20 -10.43
CA TYR A 80 -0.99 9.22 -10.75
C TYR A 80 -0.24 9.62 -12.03
N GLU A 81 0.98 9.12 -12.16
CA GLU A 81 1.74 9.20 -13.40
C GLU A 81 0.96 8.61 -14.59
N ALA A 82 1.24 9.11 -15.78
CA ALA A 82 0.59 8.66 -17.02
C ALA A 82 0.77 7.15 -17.26
N GLU A 83 1.94 6.64 -16.92
CA GLU A 83 2.32 5.22 -16.93
C GLU A 83 2.79 4.87 -15.53
N ALA A 84 2.09 3.95 -14.86
CA ALA A 84 2.42 3.52 -13.50
C ALA A 84 2.11 2.03 -13.34
N GLU A 85 2.61 1.44 -12.26
CA GLU A 85 2.25 0.09 -11.86
C GLU A 85 1.80 0.03 -10.39
N ALA A 86 1.11 -1.06 -10.05
CA ALA A 86 0.38 -1.20 -8.78
C ALA A 86 1.23 -1.05 -7.50
N HIS A 87 2.54 -1.30 -7.57
CA HIS A 87 3.48 -1.15 -6.48
C HIS A 87 3.86 0.33 -6.27
N HIS A 88 4.75 0.87 -7.10
CA HIS A 88 5.36 2.20 -6.97
C HIS A 88 4.33 3.31 -7.14
N GLY A 89 3.45 3.22 -8.13
CA GLY A 89 2.47 4.29 -8.39
C GLY A 89 1.57 4.60 -7.20
N THR A 90 1.35 3.64 -6.30
CA THR A 90 0.50 3.82 -5.12
C THR A 90 1.21 4.36 -3.88
N GLU A 91 2.54 4.40 -3.86
CA GLU A 91 3.30 4.62 -2.63
C GLU A 91 2.98 5.94 -1.93
N PRO A 92 2.94 7.11 -2.62
CA PRO A 92 2.65 8.38 -1.95
C PRO A 92 1.26 8.41 -1.31
N PHE A 93 0.28 7.83 -2.01
CA PHE A 93 -1.14 7.85 -1.64
C PHE A 93 -1.50 6.80 -0.60
N LEU A 94 -0.68 5.76 -0.46
CA LEU A 94 -0.84 4.70 0.52
C LEU A 94 -0.06 4.99 1.82
N LEU A 95 1.17 5.48 1.67
CA LEU A 95 2.13 5.53 2.76
C LEU A 95 1.99 6.83 3.54
N PHE A 96 2.17 7.97 2.89
CA PHE A 96 2.20 9.26 3.58
C PHE A 96 0.80 9.82 3.87
N LEU A 97 -0.02 10.03 2.85
CA LEU A 97 -1.31 10.75 2.99
C LEU A 97 -2.26 10.13 4.03
N PRO A 98 -2.48 8.80 4.08
CA PRO A 98 -3.41 8.23 5.07
C PRO A 98 -2.93 8.44 6.51
N ARG A 99 -1.62 8.40 6.75
CA ARG A 99 -1.03 8.63 8.07
C ARG A 99 -1.07 10.11 8.42
N TYR A 100 -0.78 10.99 7.46
CA TYR A 100 -0.91 12.44 7.62
C TYR A 100 -2.34 12.82 8.03
N LEU A 101 -3.34 12.35 7.27
CA LEU A 101 -4.76 12.63 7.53
C LEU A 101 -5.26 12.03 8.84
N SER A 102 -4.64 10.96 9.35
CA SER A 102 -4.97 10.46 10.69
C SER A 102 -4.60 11.44 11.81
N MET A 103 -3.61 12.31 11.57
CA MET A 103 -3.16 13.34 12.51
C MET A 103 -3.81 14.71 12.22
N PHE A 104 -4.04 15.02 10.95
CA PHE A 104 -4.59 16.29 10.46
C PHE A 104 -5.83 16.04 9.57
N PRO A 105 -6.94 15.52 10.12
CA PRO A 105 -8.08 15.04 9.33
C PRO A 105 -8.86 16.12 8.56
N LYS A 106 -8.59 17.39 8.87
CA LYS A 106 -9.23 18.58 8.27
C LYS A 106 -8.32 19.32 7.29
N ASP A 107 -7.17 18.75 6.95
CA ASP A 107 -6.30 19.33 5.94
C ASP A 107 -6.90 19.08 4.55
N GLU A 108 -7.42 20.14 3.94
CA GLU A 108 -8.15 20.04 2.67
C GLU A 108 -7.26 19.63 1.50
N LEU A 109 -5.99 20.06 1.49
CA LEU A 109 -5.05 19.70 0.42
C LEU A 109 -4.80 18.18 0.44
N ALA A 110 -4.46 17.63 1.60
CA ALA A 110 -4.23 16.19 1.73
C ALA A 110 -5.49 15.36 1.39
N ARG A 111 -6.69 15.88 1.70
CA ARG A 111 -7.96 15.23 1.33
C ARG A 111 -8.15 15.19 -0.18
N VAL A 112 -7.92 16.31 -0.87
CA VAL A 112 -8.05 16.42 -2.33
C VAL A 112 -7.06 15.49 -3.04
N LEU A 113 -5.79 15.46 -2.61
CA LEU A 113 -4.78 14.58 -3.20
C LEU A 113 -5.15 13.09 -3.03
N LEU A 114 -5.64 12.70 -1.84
CA LEU A 114 -6.10 11.34 -1.60
C LEU A 114 -7.36 10.99 -2.40
N GLU A 115 -8.31 11.91 -2.51
CA GLU A 115 -9.53 11.73 -3.29
C GLU A 115 -9.24 11.48 -4.76
N ASP A 116 -8.38 12.32 -5.37
CA ASP A 116 -8.03 12.23 -6.78
C ASP A 116 -7.35 10.90 -7.10
N ALA A 117 -6.41 10.45 -6.26
CA ALA A 117 -5.82 9.12 -6.40
C ALA A 117 -6.88 8.00 -6.21
N ALA A 118 -7.74 8.11 -5.20
CA ALA A 118 -8.72 7.06 -4.93
C ALA A 118 -9.79 6.91 -6.02
N HIS A 119 -9.96 7.88 -6.92
CA HIS A 119 -10.99 7.83 -7.97
C HIS A 119 -10.83 6.67 -8.95
N HIS A 120 -9.59 6.35 -9.31
CA HIS A 120 -9.31 5.39 -10.38
C HIS A 120 -9.59 3.94 -9.98
N ILE A 121 -9.57 3.68 -8.68
CA ILE A 121 -9.89 2.38 -8.08
C ILE A 121 -11.29 1.89 -8.52
N GLY A 122 -12.24 2.82 -8.64
CA GLY A 122 -13.60 2.54 -9.07
C GLY A 122 -13.95 3.02 -10.48
N ASN A 123 -12.96 3.41 -11.29
CA ASN A 123 -13.14 4.02 -12.61
C ASN A 123 -14.09 5.25 -12.57
N TRP A 124 -13.95 6.14 -11.58
CA TRP A 124 -14.86 7.27 -11.39
C TRP A 124 -14.46 8.55 -12.14
N VAL A 125 -13.44 8.49 -13.00
CA VAL A 125 -12.99 9.60 -13.86
C VAL A 125 -13.15 9.16 -15.31
N GLU A 126 -13.92 9.91 -16.10
CA GLU A 126 -14.30 9.53 -17.48
C GLU A 126 -13.10 9.61 -18.43
N GLU A 127 -12.18 10.53 -18.19
CA GLU A 127 -10.99 10.78 -19.00
C GLU A 127 -9.87 9.75 -18.80
N VAL A 128 -9.97 8.93 -17.75
CA VAL A 128 -8.97 7.92 -17.38
C VAL A 128 -9.45 6.54 -17.83
N PRO A 129 -8.60 5.73 -18.48
CA PRO A 129 -8.96 4.36 -18.85
C PRO A 129 -9.29 3.53 -17.61
N ASP A 130 -10.31 2.67 -17.71
CA ASP A 130 -10.71 1.77 -16.63
C ASP A 130 -9.53 0.94 -16.09
N TRP A 131 -9.31 0.99 -14.78
CA TRP A 131 -8.38 0.09 -14.09
C TRP A 131 -9.04 -1.21 -13.69
N TYR A 132 -10.33 -1.15 -13.34
CA TYR A 132 -11.08 -2.24 -12.76
C TYR A 132 -12.13 -2.80 -13.72
N ASP A 133 -12.19 -4.12 -13.87
CA ASP A 133 -13.25 -4.82 -14.60
C ASP A 133 -14.33 -5.26 -13.60
N TYR A 134 -15.46 -4.53 -13.60
CA TYR A 134 -16.59 -4.81 -12.71
C TYR A 134 -17.37 -6.09 -13.06
N GLU A 135 -17.24 -6.63 -14.26
CA GLU A 135 -17.90 -7.88 -14.64
C GLU A 135 -17.12 -9.08 -14.09
N ARG A 136 -15.79 -9.03 -14.18
CA ARG A 136 -14.88 -10.09 -13.71
C ARG A 136 -14.45 -9.93 -12.26
N ASP A 137 -14.63 -8.74 -11.71
CA ASP A 137 -14.24 -8.37 -10.35
C ASP A 137 -12.72 -8.43 -10.13
N VAL A 138 -11.96 -7.90 -11.09
CA VAL A 138 -10.48 -7.88 -11.10
C VAL A 138 -9.94 -6.58 -11.67
N PHE A 139 -8.72 -6.20 -11.28
CA PHE A 139 -7.95 -5.22 -12.02
C PHE A 139 -7.60 -5.74 -13.41
N ARG A 140 -7.66 -4.87 -14.43
CA ARG A 140 -7.35 -5.22 -15.82
C ARG A 140 -5.88 -5.58 -16.01
N SER A 141 -5.00 -4.98 -15.22
CA SER A 141 -3.56 -5.09 -15.38
C SER A 141 -2.82 -4.71 -14.10
N TYR A 142 -1.58 -5.19 -13.97
CA TYR A 142 -0.59 -4.67 -13.03
C TYR A 142 -0.10 -3.26 -13.40
N GLN A 143 -0.10 -2.92 -14.70
CA GLN A 143 0.18 -1.59 -15.20
C GLN A 143 -1.11 -0.78 -15.26
N ILE A 144 -1.20 0.24 -14.42
CA ILE A 144 -2.39 1.04 -14.13
C ILE A 144 -1.99 2.51 -13.97
N GLY A 145 -1.53 3.11 -15.06
CA GLY A 145 -1.35 4.55 -15.15
C GLY A 145 -2.64 5.26 -15.56
N THR A 146 -2.66 6.58 -15.42
CA THR A 146 -3.84 7.39 -15.75
C THR A 146 -4.01 7.67 -17.24
N LYS A 147 -3.02 7.31 -18.07
CA LYS A 147 -3.12 7.32 -19.53
C LYS A 147 -2.93 5.95 -20.16
N VAL A 148 -2.26 5.03 -19.47
CA VAL A 148 -1.95 3.70 -19.99
C VAL A 148 -2.31 2.63 -18.97
N VAL A 149 -3.22 1.74 -19.36
CA VAL A 149 -3.49 0.48 -18.68
C VAL A 149 -2.98 -0.64 -19.58
N GLY A 150 -2.12 -1.52 -19.04
CA GLY A 150 -1.47 -2.55 -19.84
C GLY A 150 -2.47 -3.52 -20.48
N GLU A 151 -2.49 -3.63 -21.81
CA GLU A 151 -3.37 -4.55 -22.55
C GLU A 151 -2.71 -5.90 -22.86
N GLU A 152 -1.40 -6.02 -22.63
CA GLU A 152 -0.66 -7.23 -22.94
C GLU A 152 -0.95 -8.34 -21.92
N ALA A 153 -1.12 -9.57 -22.42
CA ALA A 153 -1.43 -10.74 -21.59
C ALA A 153 -0.43 -10.99 -20.45
N ARG A 154 0.82 -10.52 -20.58
CA ARG A 154 1.84 -10.64 -19.53
C ARG A 154 1.55 -9.77 -18.29
N PHE A 155 0.80 -8.68 -18.43
CA PHE A 155 0.44 -7.78 -17.33
C PHE A 155 -0.98 -8.00 -16.81
N ALA A 156 -1.79 -8.78 -17.53
CA ALA A 156 -3.16 -9.13 -17.17
C ALA A 156 -3.21 -10.13 -16.00
N CYS A 157 -2.84 -9.69 -14.81
CA CYS A 157 -2.80 -10.49 -13.59
C CYS A 157 -3.03 -9.63 -12.34
N GLU A 158 -3.46 -10.28 -11.26
CA GLU A 158 -3.50 -9.67 -9.94
C GLU A 158 -2.36 -10.17 -9.06
N VAL A 159 -1.51 -9.25 -8.65
CA VAL A 159 -0.48 -9.47 -7.63
C VAL A 159 -0.94 -9.04 -6.23
N ALA A 160 -0.17 -9.42 -5.20
CA ALA A 160 -0.42 -9.01 -3.81
C ALA A 160 -0.55 -7.49 -3.65
N GLU A 161 0.19 -6.71 -4.43
CA GLU A 161 0.19 -5.24 -4.37
C GLU A 161 -1.17 -4.61 -4.67
N HIS A 162 -2.10 -5.32 -5.32
CA HIS A 162 -3.46 -4.77 -5.47
C HIS A 162 -4.23 -4.64 -4.14
N PHE A 163 -3.74 -5.22 -3.02
CA PHE A 163 -4.25 -4.90 -1.70
C PHE A 163 -4.00 -3.42 -1.31
N ARG A 164 -3.01 -2.75 -1.93
CA ARG A 164 -2.75 -1.32 -1.74
C ARG A 164 -3.97 -0.46 -2.09
N PHE A 165 -4.76 -0.84 -3.10
CA PHE A 165 -6.01 -0.14 -3.44
C PHE A 165 -7.09 -0.27 -2.37
N ILE A 166 -7.16 -1.40 -1.66
CA ILE A 166 -8.08 -1.55 -0.53
C ILE A 166 -7.70 -0.55 0.58
N HIS A 167 -6.41 -0.40 0.87
CA HIS A 167 -5.92 0.57 1.85
C HIS A 167 -6.23 2.01 1.44
N ILE A 168 -6.00 2.38 0.18
CA ILE A 168 -6.31 3.72 -0.33
C ILE A 168 -7.82 3.99 -0.26
N ALA A 169 -8.66 3.04 -0.69
CA ALA A 169 -10.11 3.18 -0.60
C ALA A 169 -10.58 3.33 0.85
N LEU A 170 -10.05 2.53 1.79
CA LEU A 170 -10.39 2.65 3.20
C LEU A 170 -9.90 3.98 3.81
N ALA A 171 -8.74 4.47 3.38
CA ALA A 171 -8.24 5.78 3.79
C ALA A 171 -9.14 6.90 3.27
N ALA A 172 -9.54 6.84 1.98
CA ALA A 172 -10.44 7.80 1.36
C ALA A 172 -11.82 7.78 2.04
N HIS A 173 -12.37 6.61 2.35
CA HIS A 173 -13.62 6.49 3.12
C HIS A 173 -13.52 7.22 4.47
N ARG A 174 -12.45 6.99 5.23
CA ARG A 174 -12.26 7.62 6.56
C ARG A 174 -12.06 9.13 6.47
N ALA A 175 -11.33 9.59 5.45
CA ALA A 175 -11.05 11.00 5.28
C ALA A 175 -12.29 11.72 4.75
N LEU A 176 -12.90 11.22 3.68
CA LEU A 176 -13.93 11.90 2.89
C LEU A 176 -15.35 11.62 3.37
N GLU A 177 -15.56 10.57 4.16
CA GLU A 177 -16.87 10.10 4.63
C GLU A 177 -17.83 9.72 3.48
N ASP A 178 -17.27 9.34 2.32
CA ASP A 178 -18.02 8.85 1.17
C ASP A 178 -18.06 7.31 1.20
N GLU A 179 -19.27 6.77 1.14
CA GLU A 179 -19.54 5.33 1.25
C GLU A 179 -19.10 4.55 0.02
N LYS A 180 -18.97 5.18 -1.16
CA LYS A 180 -18.57 4.48 -2.40
C LYS A 180 -17.22 3.75 -2.26
N TYR A 181 -16.30 4.35 -1.49
CA TYR A 181 -14.98 3.76 -1.23
C TYR A 181 -15.08 2.54 -0.30
N ALA A 182 -15.91 2.60 0.73
CA ALA A 182 -16.18 1.47 1.61
C ALA A 182 -16.87 0.31 0.88
N GLU A 183 -17.86 0.62 0.04
CA GLU A 183 -18.55 -0.36 -0.80
C GLU A 183 -17.60 -1.06 -1.76
N TRP A 184 -16.74 -0.30 -2.46
CA TRP A 184 -15.73 -0.87 -3.34
C TRP A 184 -14.73 -1.74 -2.57
N ALA A 185 -14.20 -1.26 -1.45
CA ALA A 185 -13.22 -1.97 -0.63
C ALA A 185 -13.79 -3.30 -0.11
N LEU A 186 -15.04 -3.32 0.33
CA LEU A 186 -15.73 -4.54 0.77
C LEU A 186 -15.97 -5.53 -0.37
N ARG A 187 -16.35 -5.04 -1.55
CA ARG A 187 -16.58 -5.86 -2.74
C ARG A 187 -15.29 -6.56 -3.17
N TYR A 188 -14.26 -5.78 -3.51
CA TYR A 188 -13.01 -6.32 -4.00
C TYR A 188 -12.26 -7.10 -2.90
N GLY A 189 -12.26 -6.58 -1.67
CA GLY A 189 -11.68 -7.26 -0.53
C GLY A 189 -12.30 -8.63 -0.28
N ARG A 190 -13.62 -8.77 -0.38
CA ARG A 190 -14.30 -10.07 -0.23
C ARG A 190 -13.83 -11.04 -1.31
N LYS A 191 -13.77 -10.61 -2.56
CA LYS A 191 -13.27 -11.42 -3.68
C LYS A 191 -11.87 -11.94 -3.42
N ARG A 192 -10.97 -11.08 -2.93
CA ARG A 192 -9.60 -11.45 -2.58
C ARG A 192 -9.55 -12.42 -1.39
N ALA A 193 -10.36 -12.19 -0.35
CA ALA A 193 -10.45 -13.08 0.82
C ALA A 193 -10.96 -14.48 0.43
N GLU A 194 -11.99 -14.56 -0.40
CA GLU A 194 -12.53 -15.84 -0.91
C GLU A 194 -11.50 -16.58 -1.77
N ARG A 195 -10.75 -15.87 -2.63
CA ARG A 195 -9.64 -16.46 -3.39
C ARG A 195 -8.57 -17.04 -2.48
N ILE A 196 -8.14 -16.31 -1.44
CA ILE A 196 -7.16 -16.77 -0.45
C ILE A 196 -7.63 -18.05 0.23
N LEU A 197 -8.92 -18.11 0.60
CA LEU A 197 -9.51 -19.27 1.26
C LEU A 197 -9.67 -20.49 0.34
N ALA A 198 -9.89 -20.26 -0.96
CA ALA A 198 -10.01 -21.31 -1.97
C ALA A 198 -8.67 -21.95 -2.37
N VAL A 199 -7.53 -21.40 -1.92
CA VAL A 199 -6.22 -21.97 -2.22
C VAL A 199 -5.99 -23.27 -1.44
N ASP A 200 -5.94 -24.37 -2.19
CA ASP A 200 -5.40 -25.65 -1.75
C ASP A 200 -3.87 -25.66 -1.90
N GLY A 201 -3.13 -25.77 -0.78
CA GLY A 201 -1.67 -25.85 -0.77
C GLY A 201 -0.95 -24.51 -0.58
N PRO A 202 0.27 -24.32 -1.13
CA PRO A 202 1.03 -23.08 -1.00
C PRO A 202 0.28 -21.87 -1.55
N MET A 203 0.49 -20.70 -0.94
CA MET A 203 -0.13 -19.45 -1.41
C MET A 203 0.44 -19.04 -2.77
N PRO A 204 -0.40 -18.74 -3.77
CA PRO A 204 0.05 -18.18 -5.05
C PRO A 204 0.80 -16.87 -4.87
N VAL A 205 1.77 -16.64 -5.76
CA VAL A 205 2.50 -15.36 -5.83
C VAL A 205 1.77 -14.35 -6.72
N LEU A 206 0.89 -14.83 -7.61
CA LEU A 206 0.01 -14.03 -8.45
C LEU A 206 -1.24 -14.82 -8.87
N TRP A 207 -2.24 -14.12 -9.41
CA TRP A 207 -3.47 -14.69 -9.94
C TRP A 207 -3.68 -14.21 -11.38
N ASP A 208 -4.12 -15.08 -12.28
CA ASP A 208 -4.59 -14.65 -13.61
C ASP A 208 -5.97 -13.95 -13.54
N GLN A 209 -6.43 -13.43 -14.67
CA GLN A 209 -7.73 -12.73 -14.80
C GLN A 209 -8.92 -13.63 -14.43
N GLU A 210 -8.79 -14.95 -14.64
CA GLU A 210 -9.79 -15.95 -14.28
C GLU A 210 -9.78 -16.27 -12.77
N GLY A 211 -8.75 -15.83 -12.05
CA GLY A 211 -8.58 -16.06 -10.62
C GLY A 211 -7.88 -17.37 -10.28
N ASN A 212 -7.22 -18.02 -11.23
CA ASN A 212 -6.36 -19.15 -10.94
C ASN A 212 -5.05 -18.64 -10.32
N GLY A 213 -4.66 -19.24 -9.20
CA GLY A 213 -3.41 -18.95 -8.54
C GLY A 213 -2.21 -19.53 -9.29
N LEU A 214 -1.17 -18.73 -9.51
CA LEU A 214 0.08 -19.15 -10.11
C LEU A 214 1.20 -19.15 -9.06
N LEU A 215 1.94 -20.27 -9.00
CA LEU A 215 3.11 -20.45 -8.15
C LEU A 215 4.37 -20.00 -8.90
N THR A 216 5.46 -19.75 -8.17
CA THR A 216 6.76 -19.34 -8.73
C THR A 216 7.25 -20.26 -9.87
N ALA A 217 7.03 -21.57 -9.74
CA ALA A 217 7.42 -22.55 -10.75
C ALA A 217 6.58 -22.49 -12.05
N SER A 218 5.44 -21.82 -12.02
CA SER A 218 4.52 -21.67 -13.16
C SER A 218 4.73 -20.36 -13.92
N LEU A 219 5.62 -19.48 -13.46
CA LEU A 219 5.92 -18.20 -14.10
C LEU A 219 6.75 -18.41 -15.35
N GLN A 220 6.31 -17.84 -16.48
CA GLN A 220 6.90 -18.13 -17.79
C GLN A 220 7.69 -16.95 -18.36
N THR A 221 7.45 -15.75 -17.84
CA THR A 221 8.03 -14.50 -18.36
C THR A 221 8.83 -13.78 -17.29
N LEU A 222 9.82 -12.98 -17.71
CA LEU A 222 10.62 -12.18 -16.79
C LEU A 222 9.76 -11.15 -16.05
N GLU A 223 8.76 -10.62 -16.74
CA GLU A 223 7.79 -9.67 -16.20
C GLU A 223 6.97 -10.30 -15.07
N GLN A 224 6.46 -11.51 -15.25
CA GLN A 224 5.78 -12.26 -14.18
C GLN A 224 6.69 -12.52 -12.97
N ILE A 225 7.95 -12.88 -13.22
CA ILE A 225 8.94 -13.10 -12.15
C ILE A 225 9.17 -11.82 -11.35
N ASN A 226 9.29 -10.68 -12.03
CA ASN A 226 9.48 -9.37 -11.41
C ASN A 226 8.23 -8.92 -10.63
N MET A 227 7.05 -9.00 -11.23
CA MET A 227 5.77 -8.67 -10.57
C MET A 227 5.51 -9.53 -9.32
N ALA A 228 5.96 -10.78 -9.34
CA ALA A 228 5.85 -11.69 -8.21
C ALA A 228 6.94 -11.48 -7.14
N ALA A 229 7.81 -10.47 -7.30
CA ALA A 229 8.98 -10.23 -6.45
C ALA A 229 9.86 -11.50 -6.25
N SER A 230 9.84 -12.42 -7.22
CA SER A 230 10.41 -13.77 -7.02
C SER A 230 11.94 -13.77 -6.88
N SER A 231 12.61 -12.70 -7.30
CA SER A 231 14.05 -12.50 -7.11
C SER A 231 14.46 -12.29 -5.64
N HIS A 232 13.52 -11.94 -4.76
CA HIS A 232 13.77 -11.71 -3.34
C HIS A 232 13.58 -12.96 -2.48
N HIS A 233 13.02 -14.03 -3.04
CA HIS A 233 12.75 -15.27 -2.33
C HIS A 233 13.81 -16.33 -2.57
N VAL A 234 13.98 -17.22 -1.60
CA VAL A 234 14.75 -18.45 -1.80
C VAL A 234 14.00 -19.34 -2.79
N VAL A 235 14.73 -19.97 -3.72
CA VAL A 235 14.12 -20.87 -4.71
C VAL A 235 13.38 -22.00 -4.01
N GLY A 236 12.08 -22.13 -4.30
CA GLY A 236 11.22 -23.18 -3.75
C GLY A 236 10.63 -22.85 -2.37
N ASP A 237 10.75 -21.60 -1.91
CA ASP A 237 10.14 -21.15 -0.66
C ASP A 237 8.61 -21.32 -0.69
N PRO A 238 8.02 -22.14 0.20
CA PRO A 238 6.59 -22.34 0.27
C PRO A 238 5.81 -21.12 0.78
N LEU A 239 6.50 -20.11 1.35
CA LEU A 239 5.93 -18.91 1.95
C LEU A 239 5.98 -17.69 1.03
N ALA A 240 6.65 -17.76 -0.12
CA ALA A 240 6.82 -16.62 -1.05
C ALA A 240 5.50 -15.84 -1.32
N GLY A 241 4.40 -16.54 -1.57
CA GLY A 241 3.10 -15.89 -1.78
C GLY A 241 2.52 -15.24 -0.52
N ILE A 242 2.79 -15.80 0.66
CA ILE A 242 2.41 -15.22 1.95
C ILE A 242 3.26 -13.98 2.23
N GLU A 243 4.58 -14.04 2.03
CA GLU A 243 5.48 -12.89 2.21
C GLU A 243 5.06 -11.71 1.35
N ASN A 244 4.74 -11.93 0.07
CA ASN A 244 4.19 -10.90 -0.81
C ASN A 244 2.91 -10.27 -0.24
N LEU A 245 1.94 -11.09 0.18
CA LEU A 245 0.69 -10.58 0.78
C LEU A 245 0.93 -9.81 2.09
N LEU A 246 1.89 -10.23 2.91
CA LEU A 246 2.28 -9.52 4.13
C LEU A 246 2.91 -8.16 3.80
N ALA A 247 3.83 -8.13 2.83
CA ALA A 247 4.51 -6.92 2.38
C ALA A 247 3.51 -5.89 1.82
N SER A 248 2.51 -6.35 1.07
CA SER A 248 1.41 -5.50 0.56
C SER A 248 0.36 -5.14 1.63
N GLY A 249 0.58 -5.52 2.90
CA GLY A 249 -0.29 -5.16 4.02
C GLY A 249 -1.65 -5.86 4.02
N ALA A 250 -1.80 -7.03 3.37
CA ALA A 250 -3.09 -7.70 3.24
C ALA A 250 -3.73 -8.05 4.61
N ILE A 251 -2.94 -8.38 5.63
CA ILE A 251 -3.46 -8.64 6.99
C ILE A 251 -4.15 -7.40 7.57
N TYR A 252 -3.57 -6.22 7.39
CA TYR A 252 -4.16 -4.97 7.86
C TYR A 252 -5.43 -4.63 7.08
N ALA A 253 -5.43 -4.80 5.76
CA ALA A 253 -6.61 -4.58 4.92
C ALA A 253 -7.75 -5.52 5.33
N LEU A 254 -7.48 -6.82 5.50
CA LEU A 254 -8.48 -7.79 5.95
C LEU A 254 -9.01 -7.46 7.35
N GLY A 255 -8.14 -7.02 8.26
CA GLY A 255 -8.54 -6.56 9.60
C GLY A 255 -9.49 -5.37 9.55
N ASP A 256 -9.18 -4.37 8.72
CA ASP A 256 -10.03 -3.18 8.55
C ASP A 256 -11.37 -3.51 7.89
N LEU A 257 -11.37 -4.38 6.87
CA LEU A 257 -12.60 -4.87 6.24
C LEU A 257 -13.47 -5.67 7.22
N PHE A 258 -12.86 -6.47 8.10
CA PHE A 258 -13.57 -7.12 9.20
C PHE A 258 -14.16 -6.11 10.18
N LEU A 259 -13.43 -5.05 10.56
CA LEU A 259 -13.96 -4.02 11.46
C LEU A 259 -15.16 -3.30 10.84
N LEU A 260 -15.11 -3.05 9.54
CA LEU A 260 -16.16 -2.38 8.76
C LEU A 260 -17.42 -3.23 8.61
N SER A 261 -17.29 -4.52 8.31
CA SER A 261 -18.43 -5.40 7.95
C SER A 261 -18.83 -6.43 9.00
N ARG A 262 -17.91 -6.80 9.90
CA ARG A 262 -18.00 -7.96 10.80
C ARG A 262 -18.11 -9.31 10.12
N ASP A 263 -17.83 -9.40 8.82
CA ASP A 263 -17.86 -10.68 8.10
C ASP A 263 -16.62 -11.51 8.41
N SER A 264 -16.83 -12.71 8.94
CA SER A 264 -15.75 -13.65 9.31
C SER A 264 -14.88 -14.08 8.13
N VAL A 265 -15.32 -13.94 6.88
CA VAL A 265 -14.50 -14.28 5.69
C VAL A 265 -13.14 -13.59 5.72
N PHE A 266 -13.08 -12.34 6.18
CA PHE A 266 -11.86 -11.57 6.27
C PHE A 266 -10.93 -12.09 7.37
N GLN A 267 -11.51 -12.46 8.53
CA GLN A 267 -10.77 -13.05 9.64
C GLN A 267 -10.20 -14.42 9.25
N GLU A 268 -10.98 -15.26 8.59
CA GLU A 268 -10.54 -16.58 8.16
C GLU A 268 -9.46 -16.49 7.07
N ALA A 269 -9.57 -15.55 6.12
CA ALA A 269 -8.53 -15.30 5.13
C ALA A 269 -7.22 -14.84 5.78
N ALA A 270 -7.27 -13.94 6.76
CA ALA A 270 -6.09 -13.51 7.51
C ALA A 270 -5.48 -14.69 8.28
N LYS A 271 -6.30 -15.53 8.93
CA LYS A 271 -5.85 -16.73 9.63
C LYS A 271 -5.18 -17.74 8.69
N ARG A 272 -5.70 -17.92 7.48
CA ARG A 272 -5.13 -18.79 6.44
C ARG A 272 -3.72 -18.36 6.01
N MET A 273 -3.45 -17.06 6.04
CA MET A 273 -2.12 -16.50 5.76
C MET A 273 -1.16 -16.60 6.94
N VAL A 274 -1.65 -16.35 8.16
CA VAL A 274 -0.78 -16.29 9.36
C VAL A 274 -0.42 -17.69 9.88
N THR A 275 -1.31 -18.67 9.73
CA THR A 275 -1.11 -20.02 10.30
C THR A 275 0.20 -20.68 9.85
N PRO A 276 0.58 -20.68 8.55
CA PRO A 276 1.85 -21.23 8.11
C PRO A 276 3.10 -20.55 8.69
N LEU A 277 2.99 -19.29 9.12
CA LEU A 277 4.11 -18.54 9.69
C LEU A 277 4.39 -18.95 11.15
N ILE A 278 3.41 -19.52 11.84
CA ILE A 278 3.55 -19.89 13.26
C ILE A 278 4.70 -20.88 13.45
N ASP A 279 4.81 -21.85 12.54
CA ASP A 279 5.84 -22.90 12.60
C ASP A 279 7.25 -22.35 12.28
N GLU A 280 7.33 -21.20 11.62
CA GLU A 280 8.58 -20.54 11.19
C GLU A 280 9.05 -19.47 12.19
N LEU A 281 8.13 -18.90 12.97
CA LEU A 281 8.42 -17.96 14.06
C LEU A 281 8.88 -18.66 15.34
N LEU A 282 8.85 -19.99 15.39
CA LEU A 282 9.47 -20.78 16.44
C LEU A 282 11.00 -20.71 16.26
N ASP A 283 11.59 -19.64 16.79
CA ASP A 283 13.04 -19.55 17.01
C ASP A 283 13.51 -20.76 17.84
N PRO A 284 14.48 -21.57 17.36
CA PRO A 284 15.13 -22.61 18.18
C PRO A 284 15.93 -22.06 19.37
#